data_AF-A0AA89RWU6-F1
#
_entry.id   AF-A0AA89RWU6-F1
#
_cell.length_a   1.000
_cell.length_b   1.000
_cell.length_c   1.000
_cell.angle_alpha   90.00
_cell.angle_beta   90.00
_cell.angle_gamma   90.00
#
_symmetry.space_group_name_H-M   'P 1'
#
loop_
_entity.id
_entity.type
_entity.pdbx_description
1 polymer ?
#
loop_
_entity_poly.entity_id
_entity_poly.type
_entity_poly.pdbx_seq_one_letter_code
_entity_poly.pdbx_strand_id
1 'polypeptide(L)'
;MRTAVVAAALSASASAIAAGSAVEPGRYLYVEGGSAHGVLTVKGSAFTLDTIGGNCHTCSLSGTFRGRVGVVGDRDKACRIAVSGGQGVVKLDASGSEPCRDYCGMRASFDGEYRRPPAACTDQSRAVRTEQSHKQYAARDYDAARATLTSLLAECNGFMDWIEQDRAKSDLALTEYHRGDPARCVAVLSDTVAVRAQREHSDSFGLPPCDADNYRSTGDAILHNLALCQTPAKR
;
A
#
# COMPACT_ATOMS: atom_id res chain seq x y z
N MET A 1 40.34 72.18 -7.64
CA MET A 1 40.34 70.71 -7.61
C MET A 1 39.85 70.23 -6.24
N ARG A 2 38.64 69.67 -6.17
CA ARG A 2 38.18 68.79 -5.09
C ARG A 2 36.86 68.15 -5.53
N THR A 3 36.98 66.93 -6.04
CA THR A 3 35.92 66.05 -6.51
C THR A 3 35.18 65.48 -5.29
N ALA A 4 33.84 65.63 -5.23
CA ALA A 4 33.01 64.93 -4.26
C ALA A 4 32.46 63.65 -4.91
N VAL A 5 32.83 62.50 -4.36
CA VAL A 5 32.37 61.18 -4.80
C VAL A 5 31.06 60.86 -4.09
N VAL A 6 30.02 60.57 -4.88
CA VAL A 6 28.74 60.02 -4.41
C VAL A 6 28.89 58.51 -4.27
N ALA A 7 28.66 57.96 -3.07
CA ALA A 7 28.56 56.52 -2.84
C ALA A 7 27.10 56.15 -2.57
N ALA A 8 26.42 55.60 -3.56
CA ALA A 8 25.10 54.99 -3.40
C ALA A 8 25.28 53.51 -3.03
N ALA A 9 24.89 53.13 -1.81
CA ALA A 9 24.88 51.74 -1.37
C ALA A 9 23.63 51.03 -1.93
N LEU A 10 23.82 50.08 -2.85
CA LEU A 10 22.78 49.14 -3.25
C LEU A 10 22.71 47.99 -2.24
N SER A 11 21.69 48.01 -1.39
CA SER A 11 21.32 46.87 -0.55
C SER A 11 20.60 45.82 -1.41
N ALA A 12 21.31 44.75 -1.80
CA ALA A 12 20.70 43.59 -2.42
C ALA A 12 19.93 42.76 -1.37
N SER A 13 18.61 42.86 -1.35
CA SER A 13 17.74 41.97 -0.57
C SER A 13 17.73 40.59 -1.22
N ALA A 14 18.47 39.64 -0.66
CA ALA A 14 18.36 38.23 -1.04
C ALA A 14 17.05 37.66 -0.49
N SER A 15 16.05 37.51 -1.35
CA SER A 15 14.86 36.71 -1.03
C SER A 15 15.28 35.25 -0.87
N ALA A 16 15.31 34.76 0.37
CA ALA A 16 15.47 33.34 0.64
C ALA A 16 14.24 32.61 0.08
N ILE A 17 14.39 31.98 -1.08
CA ILE A 17 13.41 31.04 -1.60
C ILE A 17 13.39 29.88 -0.60
N ALA A 18 12.32 29.77 0.20
CA ALA A 18 12.11 28.60 1.03
C ALA A 18 12.13 27.38 0.12
N ALA A 19 13.15 26.53 0.28
CA ALA A 19 13.23 25.28 -0.46
C ALA A 19 12.00 24.44 -0.07
N GLY A 20 11.01 24.36 -0.97
CA GLY A 20 9.85 23.50 -0.81
C GLY A 20 10.26 22.05 -0.59
N SER A 21 9.35 21.22 -0.04
CA SER A 21 9.61 19.79 0.10
C SER A 21 9.96 19.20 -1.27
N ALA A 22 11.00 18.35 -1.30
CA ALA A 22 11.34 17.61 -2.52
C ALA A 22 10.33 16.48 -2.81
N VAL A 23 9.41 16.24 -1.88
CA VAL A 23 8.32 15.28 -1.98
C VAL A 23 7.04 16.02 -2.33
N GLU A 24 6.38 15.57 -3.39
CA GLU A 24 5.10 16.14 -3.83
C GLU A 24 3.97 15.80 -2.83
N PRO A 25 3.02 16.72 -2.60
CA PRO A 25 1.82 16.41 -1.82
C PRO A 25 1.04 15.25 -2.41
N GLY A 26 0.45 14.40 -1.56
CA GLY A 26 -0.34 13.26 -2.00
C GLY A 26 -0.33 12.11 -1.01
N ARG A 27 -1.08 11.06 -1.34
CA ARG A 27 -1.12 9.79 -0.62
C ARG A 27 -0.33 8.75 -1.42
N TYR A 28 0.56 8.04 -0.74
CA TYR A 28 1.42 7.02 -1.31
C TYR A 28 1.24 5.71 -0.53
N LEU A 29 1.26 4.60 -1.24
CA LEU A 29 1.05 3.26 -0.69
C LEU A 29 2.38 2.51 -0.71
N TYR A 30 2.68 1.78 0.36
CA TYR A 30 3.84 0.90 0.44
C TYR A 30 3.72 -0.25 -0.57
N VAL A 31 4.77 -0.55 -1.34
CA VAL A 31 4.71 -1.51 -2.46
C VAL A 31 5.75 -2.64 -2.43
N GLU A 32 6.56 -2.76 -1.37
CA GLU A 32 7.62 -3.80 -1.33
C GLU A 32 7.08 -5.21 -0.98
N GLY A 33 5.78 -5.35 -0.73
CA GLY A 33 5.05 -6.63 -0.68
C GLY A 33 5.14 -7.40 0.64
N GLY A 34 4.81 -8.69 0.58
CA GLY A 34 4.64 -9.54 1.77
C GLY A 34 3.32 -9.27 2.52
N SER A 35 3.31 -9.48 3.83
CA SER A 35 2.18 -9.06 4.68
C SER A 35 2.22 -7.57 5.06
N ALA A 36 3.31 -6.88 4.71
CA ALA A 36 3.52 -5.48 5.04
C ALA A 36 2.70 -4.55 4.14
N HIS A 37 2.12 -3.52 4.74
CA HIS A 37 1.42 -2.46 4.04
C HIS A 37 1.56 -1.16 4.82
N GLY A 38 1.34 -0.04 4.13
CA GLY A 38 1.53 1.26 4.75
C GLY A 38 1.14 2.41 3.86
N VAL A 39 0.99 3.56 4.48
CA VAL A 39 0.54 4.79 3.84
C VAL A 39 1.41 5.94 4.30
N LEU A 40 2.01 6.62 3.34
CA LEU A 40 2.58 7.96 3.51
C LEU A 40 1.60 9.00 2.97
N THR A 41 1.20 9.97 3.79
CA THR A 41 0.40 11.12 3.36
C THR A 41 1.21 12.39 3.51
N VAL A 42 1.29 13.19 2.44
CA VAL A 42 2.07 14.43 2.36
C VAL A 42 1.15 15.61 2.09
N LYS A 43 1.25 16.66 2.92
CA LYS A 43 0.49 17.91 2.83
C LYS A 43 1.44 19.10 2.95
N GLY A 44 1.80 19.70 1.81
CA GLY A 44 2.90 20.68 1.77
C GLY A 44 4.19 20.00 2.23
N SER A 45 4.87 20.57 3.22
CA SER A 45 6.05 19.95 3.84
C SER A 45 5.70 18.97 4.97
N ALA A 46 4.46 18.92 5.46
CA ALA A 46 4.08 18.01 6.54
C ALA A 46 3.78 16.61 5.99
N PHE A 47 4.05 15.57 6.78
CA PHE A 47 3.67 14.21 6.44
C PHE A 47 3.21 13.40 7.65
N THR A 48 2.38 12.39 7.39
CA THR A 48 2.07 11.29 8.31
C THR A 48 2.42 9.98 7.63
N LEU A 49 2.89 9.01 8.41
CA LEU A 49 3.28 7.70 7.93
C LEU A 49 2.81 6.63 8.92
N ASP A 50 2.01 5.71 8.42
CA ASP A 50 1.52 4.56 9.17
C ASP A 50 1.86 3.28 8.40
N THR A 51 2.50 2.32 9.05
CA THR A 51 2.77 1.00 8.46
C THR A 51 2.35 -0.10 9.41
N ILE A 52 2.00 -1.25 8.83
CA ILE A 52 1.76 -2.49 9.53
C ILE A 52 2.68 -3.53 8.88
N GLY A 53 3.62 -4.06 9.66
CA GLY A 53 4.48 -5.17 9.26
C GLY A 53 3.91 -6.52 9.71
N GLY A 54 4.71 -7.57 9.50
CA GLY A 54 4.32 -8.92 9.89
C GLY A 54 4.00 -9.04 11.38
N ASN A 55 3.04 -9.90 11.69
CA ASN A 55 2.46 -10.05 13.03
C ASN A 55 1.87 -8.74 13.58
N CYS A 56 1.30 -7.91 12.71
CA CYS A 56 0.65 -6.64 13.03
C CYS A 56 1.47 -5.63 13.85
N HIS A 57 2.80 -5.70 13.82
CA HIS A 57 3.59 -4.64 14.44
C HIS A 57 3.50 -3.38 13.59
N THR A 58 3.24 -2.23 14.21
CA THR A 58 2.99 -0.98 13.49
C THR A 58 4.10 0.04 13.69
N CYS A 59 4.24 0.93 12.71
CA CYS A 59 4.90 2.23 12.89
C CYS A 59 3.88 3.34 12.71
N SER A 60 3.97 4.41 13.50
CA SER A 60 3.17 5.62 13.30
C SER A 60 4.00 6.84 13.64
N LEU A 61 4.19 7.73 12.67
CA LEU A 61 4.98 8.95 12.83
C LEU A 61 4.41 10.11 12.01
N SER A 62 4.64 11.31 12.52
CA SER A 62 4.25 12.56 11.88
C SER A 62 5.42 13.54 11.92
N GLY A 63 5.70 14.19 10.80
CA GLY A 63 6.89 15.02 10.68
C GLY A 63 6.82 16.04 9.56
N THR A 64 7.98 16.60 9.24
CA THR A 64 8.12 17.54 8.13
C THR A 64 9.30 17.17 7.24
N PHE A 65 9.11 17.29 5.92
CA PHE A 65 10.19 17.19 4.95
C PHE A 65 10.94 18.53 4.87
N ARG A 66 12.26 18.44 5.00
CA ARG A 66 13.23 19.52 4.72
C ARG A 66 14.08 19.07 3.55
N GLY A 67 13.70 19.49 2.34
CA GLY A 67 14.29 18.95 1.10
C GLY A 67 14.04 17.44 0.99
N ARG A 68 15.11 16.65 0.98
CA ARG A 68 15.09 15.17 0.89
C ARG A 68 15.29 14.46 2.24
N VAL A 69 14.98 15.14 3.34
CA VAL A 69 15.05 14.56 4.68
C VAL A 69 13.72 14.77 5.39
N GLY A 70 13.08 13.68 5.81
CA GLY A 70 11.97 13.72 6.75
C GLY A 70 12.49 13.87 8.17
N VAL A 71 11.92 14.79 8.95
CA VAL A 71 12.29 15.06 10.33
C VAL A 71 11.07 14.87 11.23
N VAL A 72 11.21 13.97 12.21
CA VAL A 72 10.19 13.64 13.21
C VAL A 72 10.77 13.91 14.60
N GLY A 73 10.08 14.68 15.42
CA GLY A 73 10.56 15.15 16.73
C GLY A 73 11.57 16.31 16.64
N ASP A 74 12.18 16.68 17.79
CA ASP A 74 12.98 17.90 17.94
C ASP A 74 14.50 17.67 18.04
N ARG A 75 15.24 18.64 17.46
CA ARG A 75 16.69 18.96 17.54
C ARG A 75 17.67 17.77 17.58
N ASP A 76 17.99 17.26 18.78
CA ASP A 76 19.17 16.43 19.03
C ASP A 76 18.88 14.92 18.98
N LYS A 77 17.61 14.52 19.10
CA LYS A 77 17.13 13.13 18.98
C LYS A 77 16.06 12.96 17.90
N ALA A 78 16.03 13.86 16.93
CA ALA A 78 15.07 13.78 15.84
C ALA A 78 15.32 12.52 15.00
N CYS A 79 14.24 11.78 14.72
CA CYS A 79 14.25 10.74 13.71
C CYS A 79 14.40 11.41 12.34
N ARG A 80 15.49 11.06 11.64
CA ARG A 80 15.84 11.60 10.32
C ARG A 80 15.72 10.50 9.29
N ILE A 81 14.86 10.73 8.31
CA ILE A 81 14.52 9.76 7.26
C ILE A 81 15.07 10.30 5.96
N ALA A 82 16.03 9.59 5.36
CA ALA A 82 16.48 9.90 4.01
C ALA A 82 15.37 9.59 3.01
N VAL A 83 15.16 10.52 2.08
CA VAL A 83 14.14 10.41 1.03
C VAL A 83 14.82 10.40 -0.33
N SER A 84 14.47 9.40 -1.14
CA SER A 84 14.84 9.34 -2.55
C SER A 84 13.62 9.05 -3.44
N GLY A 85 13.82 9.07 -4.76
CA GLY A 85 12.75 8.94 -5.75
C GLY A 85 12.34 10.27 -6.38
N GLY A 86 11.18 10.25 -7.04
CA GLY A 86 10.58 11.36 -7.79
C GLY A 86 9.34 10.89 -8.55
N GLN A 87 8.55 11.82 -9.08
CA GLN A 87 7.38 11.54 -9.94
C GLN A 87 6.44 10.46 -9.38
N GLY A 88 5.86 10.71 -8.21
CA GLY A 88 4.93 9.75 -7.59
C GLY A 88 5.59 8.55 -6.92
N VAL A 89 6.92 8.45 -6.90
CA VAL A 89 7.67 7.44 -6.13
C VAL A 89 8.43 8.12 -5.00
N VAL A 90 8.32 7.57 -3.79
CA VAL A 90 9.04 8.00 -2.59
C VAL A 90 9.66 6.78 -1.94
N LYS A 91 10.97 6.77 -1.77
CA LYS A 91 11.68 5.73 -1.02
C LYS A 91 12.22 6.32 0.28
N LEU A 92 11.86 5.67 1.39
CA LEU A 92 12.26 6.06 2.75
C LEU A 92 13.37 5.14 3.25
N ASP A 93 14.38 5.74 3.89
CA ASP A 93 15.48 5.03 4.53
C ASP A 93 15.81 5.70 5.88
N ALA A 94 15.61 4.97 6.96
CA ALA A 94 15.87 5.34 8.35
C ALA A 94 17.02 4.53 8.97
N SER A 95 17.75 3.73 8.20
CA SER A 95 18.83 2.85 8.69
C SER A 95 19.94 3.60 9.45
N GLY A 96 20.18 4.87 9.11
CA GLY A 96 21.12 5.74 9.80
C GLY A 96 20.57 6.50 11.02
N SER A 97 19.33 6.25 11.44
CA SER A 97 18.65 7.05 12.46
C SER A 97 17.98 6.18 13.54
N GLU A 98 18.75 5.81 14.57
CA GLU A 98 18.26 5.06 15.74
C GLU A 98 16.96 5.62 16.36
N PRO A 99 16.76 6.96 16.53
CA PRO A 99 15.54 7.49 17.10
C PRO A 99 14.25 7.17 16.33
N CYS A 100 14.35 6.71 15.08
CA CYS A 100 13.18 6.30 14.31
C CYS A 100 12.53 5.02 14.85
N ARG A 101 13.29 4.20 15.58
CA ARG A 101 12.78 2.98 16.22
C ARG A 101 11.71 3.26 17.27
N ASP A 102 11.76 4.42 17.92
CA ASP A 102 10.80 4.80 18.97
C ASP A 102 9.37 4.96 18.43
N TYR A 103 9.21 5.10 17.12
CA TYR A 103 7.92 5.23 16.43
C TYR A 103 7.37 3.90 15.91
N CYS A 104 8.08 2.80 16.16
CA CYS A 104 7.78 1.47 15.64
C CYS A 104 7.71 0.44 16.78
N GLY A 105 6.77 -0.50 16.67
CA GLY A 105 6.81 -1.71 17.47
C GLY A 105 8.04 -2.56 17.16
N MET A 106 8.38 -3.49 18.06
CA MET A 106 9.60 -4.32 18.06
C MET A 106 9.99 -4.96 16.70
N ARG A 107 9.03 -5.21 15.81
CA ARG A 107 9.26 -5.82 14.49
C ARG A 107 8.62 -5.05 13.33
N ALA A 108 8.32 -3.77 13.54
CA ALA A 108 7.83 -2.91 12.49
C ALA A 108 8.98 -2.11 11.87
N SER A 109 8.89 -1.89 10.57
CA SER A 109 9.71 -0.93 9.84
C SER A 109 8.79 -0.19 8.87
N PHE A 110 9.20 1.01 8.50
CA PHE A 110 8.58 1.82 7.46
C PHE A 110 9.54 2.11 6.31
N ASP A 111 10.76 1.59 6.38
CA ASP A 111 11.75 1.68 5.30
C ASP A 111 11.18 1.02 4.05
N GLY A 112 11.44 1.64 2.90
CA GLY A 112 11.06 1.07 1.62
C GLY A 112 10.36 2.05 0.68
N GLU A 113 9.85 1.50 -0.40
CA GLU A 113 9.24 2.24 -1.50
C GLU A 113 7.72 2.43 -1.31
N TYR A 114 7.30 3.68 -1.54
CA TYR A 114 5.92 4.13 -1.54
C TYR A 114 5.59 4.73 -2.90
N ARG A 115 4.45 4.36 -3.47
CA ARG A 115 3.99 4.86 -4.78
C ARG A 115 2.65 5.55 -4.67
N ARG A 116 2.49 6.66 -5.38
CA ARG A 116 1.20 7.30 -5.56
C ARG A 116 0.36 6.41 -6.48
N PRO A 117 -0.82 5.94 -6.04
CA PRO A 117 -1.67 5.15 -6.91
C PRO A 117 -2.19 6.01 -8.08
N PRO A 118 -2.34 5.45 -9.29
CA PRO A 118 -3.09 6.10 -10.34
C PRO A 118 -4.55 6.27 -9.90
N ALA A 119 -5.29 7.20 -10.53
CA ALA A 119 -6.67 7.50 -10.16
C ALA A 119 -7.59 6.26 -10.13
N ALA A 120 -7.36 5.30 -11.03
CA ALA A 120 -8.11 4.03 -11.10
C ALA A 120 -7.86 3.10 -9.91
N CYS A 121 -6.75 3.27 -9.17
CA CYS A 121 -6.30 2.39 -8.10
C CYS A 121 -6.21 3.09 -6.74
N THR A 122 -6.85 4.24 -6.56
CA THR A 122 -7.06 4.80 -5.22
C THR A 122 -7.93 3.84 -4.39
N ASP A 123 -7.81 3.89 -3.07
CA ASP A 123 -8.60 3.03 -2.17
C ASP A 123 -10.10 3.15 -2.44
N GLN A 124 -10.58 4.38 -2.70
CA GLN A 124 -11.98 4.64 -3.07
C GLN A 124 -12.34 3.99 -4.42
N SER A 125 -11.51 4.17 -5.45
CA SER A 125 -11.76 3.60 -6.78
C SER A 125 -11.78 2.07 -6.75
N ARG A 126 -10.87 1.44 -5.98
CA ARG A 126 -10.85 -0.01 -5.80
C ARG A 126 -12.10 -0.50 -5.06
N ALA A 127 -12.47 0.15 -3.95
CA ALA A 127 -13.68 -0.19 -3.19
C ALA A 127 -14.95 -0.10 -4.04
N VAL A 128 -15.09 0.94 -4.88
CA VAL A 128 -16.23 1.09 -5.80
C VAL A 128 -16.28 -0.05 -6.83
N ARG A 129 -15.14 -0.45 -7.39
CA ARG A 129 -15.07 -1.56 -8.37
C ARG A 129 -15.39 -2.90 -7.71
N THR A 130 -14.90 -3.14 -6.49
CA THR A 130 -15.24 -4.34 -5.73
C THR A 130 -16.74 -4.42 -5.48
N GLU A 131 -17.35 -3.36 -4.94
CA GLU A 131 -18.80 -3.28 -4.71
C GLU A 131 -19.61 -3.44 -6.02
N GLN A 132 -19.13 -2.85 -7.11
CA GLN A 132 -19.76 -3.02 -8.42
C GLN A 132 -19.75 -4.48 -8.87
N SER A 133 -18.65 -5.21 -8.65
CA SER A 133 -18.56 -6.64 -8.96
C SER A 133 -19.53 -7.47 -8.13
N HIS A 134 -19.71 -7.14 -6.85
CA HIS A 134 -20.68 -7.81 -5.97
C HIS A 134 -22.12 -7.59 -6.45
N LYS A 135 -22.47 -6.37 -6.89
CA LYS A 135 -23.79 -6.08 -7.49
C LYS A 135 -24.01 -6.85 -8.78
N GLN A 136 -23.02 -6.90 -9.67
CA GLN A 136 -23.08 -7.67 -10.91
C GLN A 136 -23.27 -9.16 -10.64
N TYR A 137 -22.51 -9.70 -9.69
CA TYR A 137 -22.63 -11.08 -9.24
C TYR A 137 -24.03 -11.37 -8.65
N ALA A 138 -24.56 -10.51 -7.78
CA ALA A 138 -25.89 -10.66 -7.21
C ALA A 138 -27.01 -10.62 -8.26
N ALA A 139 -26.81 -9.86 -9.34
CA ALA A 139 -27.69 -9.84 -10.51
C ALA A 139 -27.51 -11.04 -11.44
N ARG A 140 -26.60 -11.98 -11.11
CA ARG A 140 -26.18 -13.12 -11.94
C ARG A 140 -25.53 -12.72 -13.27
N ASP A 141 -25.07 -11.48 -13.39
CA ASP A 141 -24.26 -11.01 -14.52
C ASP A 141 -22.79 -11.36 -14.26
N TYR A 142 -22.48 -12.66 -14.35
CA TYR A 142 -21.17 -13.18 -14.02
C TYR A 142 -20.09 -12.76 -15.02
N ASP A 143 -20.45 -12.49 -16.27
CA ASP A 143 -19.50 -11.98 -17.26
C ASP A 143 -19.06 -10.55 -16.93
N ALA A 144 -19.98 -9.68 -16.51
CA ALA A 144 -19.63 -8.34 -16.06
C ALA A 144 -18.83 -8.35 -14.75
N ALA A 145 -19.22 -9.17 -13.77
CA ALA A 145 -18.49 -9.32 -12.52
C ALA A 145 -17.04 -9.77 -12.77
N ARG A 146 -16.86 -10.77 -13.65
CA ARG A 146 -15.55 -11.26 -14.07
C ARG A 146 -14.70 -10.16 -14.70
N ALA A 147 -15.27 -9.38 -15.62
CA ALA A 147 -14.55 -8.29 -16.28
C ALA A 147 -14.10 -7.21 -15.28
N THR A 148 -14.97 -6.84 -14.35
CA THR A 148 -14.67 -5.88 -13.27
C THR A 148 -13.53 -6.37 -12.39
N LEU A 149 -13.59 -7.61 -11.88
CA LEU A 149 -12.58 -8.17 -10.99
C LEU A 149 -11.25 -8.41 -11.71
N THR A 150 -11.29 -8.92 -12.95
CA THR A 150 -10.07 -9.16 -13.75
C THR A 150 -9.33 -7.85 -14.02
N SER A 151 -10.05 -6.78 -14.40
CA SER A 151 -9.43 -5.48 -14.64
C SER A 151 -8.90 -4.86 -13.34
N LEU A 152 -9.62 -5.01 -12.22
CA LEU A 152 -9.19 -4.49 -10.91
C LEU A 152 -7.86 -5.13 -10.50
N LEU A 153 -7.78 -6.46 -10.55
CA LEU A 153 -6.56 -7.18 -10.22
C LEU A 153 -5.43 -6.84 -11.20
N ALA A 154 -5.69 -6.78 -12.51
CA ALA A 154 -4.65 -6.49 -13.49
C ALA A 154 -4.04 -5.08 -13.34
N GLU A 155 -4.86 -4.07 -13.04
CA GLU A 155 -4.41 -2.68 -12.95
C GLU A 155 -3.88 -2.31 -11.56
N CYS A 156 -4.47 -2.87 -10.50
CA CYS A 156 -4.31 -2.35 -9.15
C CYS A 156 -3.61 -3.30 -8.17
N ASN A 157 -3.18 -4.50 -8.58
CA ASN A 157 -2.55 -5.46 -7.67
C ASN A 157 -1.41 -4.85 -6.83
N GLY A 158 -0.56 -4.04 -7.46
CA GLY A 158 0.58 -3.39 -6.80
C GLY A 158 0.20 -2.26 -5.81
N PHE A 159 -1.09 -1.95 -5.67
CA PHE A 159 -1.63 -0.92 -4.78
C PHE A 159 -2.68 -1.48 -3.81
N MET A 160 -2.90 -2.79 -3.81
CA MET A 160 -3.84 -3.48 -2.92
C MET A 160 -3.07 -4.13 -1.78
N ASP A 161 -3.64 -4.16 -0.58
CA ASP A 161 -3.09 -5.02 0.47
C ASP A 161 -3.27 -6.50 0.09
N TRP A 162 -2.43 -7.36 0.64
CA TRP A 162 -2.40 -8.77 0.26
C TRP A 162 -3.70 -9.54 0.62
N ILE A 163 -4.44 -9.11 1.65
CA ILE A 163 -5.74 -9.70 2.02
C ILE A 163 -6.81 -9.22 1.04
N GLU A 164 -6.79 -7.94 0.64
CA GLU A 164 -7.65 -7.37 -0.41
C GLU A 164 -7.45 -8.12 -1.75
N GLN A 165 -6.20 -8.40 -2.13
CA GLN A 165 -5.86 -9.17 -3.33
C GLN A 165 -6.47 -10.59 -3.27
N ASP A 166 -6.24 -11.32 -2.18
CA ASP A 166 -6.75 -12.69 -2.02
C ASP A 166 -8.29 -12.74 -1.94
N ARG A 167 -8.92 -11.72 -1.33
CA ARG A 167 -10.38 -11.58 -1.34
C ARG A 167 -10.92 -11.36 -2.76
N ALA A 168 -10.34 -10.45 -3.53
CA ALA A 168 -10.75 -10.20 -4.92
C ALA A 168 -10.54 -11.42 -5.82
N LYS A 169 -9.47 -12.21 -5.57
CA LYS A 169 -9.28 -13.53 -6.22
C LYS A 169 -10.36 -14.52 -5.82
N SER A 170 -10.75 -14.56 -4.55
CA SER A 170 -11.84 -15.43 -4.08
C SER A 170 -13.17 -15.10 -4.76
N ASP A 171 -13.52 -13.82 -4.86
CA ASP A 171 -14.73 -13.34 -5.53
C ASP A 171 -14.70 -13.68 -7.04
N LEU A 172 -13.53 -13.53 -7.68
CA LEU A 172 -13.35 -13.89 -9.08
C LEU A 172 -13.48 -15.40 -9.29
N ALA A 173 -12.91 -16.22 -8.42
CA ALA A 173 -13.04 -17.67 -8.49
C ALA A 173 -14.50 -18.11 -8.37
N LEU A 174 -15.24 -17.58 -7.40
CA LEU A 174 -16.67 -17.88 -7.26
C LEU A 174 -17.48 -17.42 -8.48
N THR A 175 -17.11 -16.30 -9.10
CA THR A 175 -17.69 -15.87 -10.37
C THR A 175 -17.43 -16.90 -11.48
N GLU A 176 -16.19 -17.40 -11.61
CA GLU A 176 -15.84 -18.42 -12.62
C GLU A 176 -16.53 -19.77 -12.35
N TYR A 177 -16.74 -20.14 -11.09
CA TYR A 177 -17.55 -21.30 -10.71
C TYR A 177 -18.96 -21.22 -11.29
N HIS A 178 -19.65 -20.09 -11.09
CA HIS A 178 -21.01 -19.89 -11.58
C HIS A 178 -21.11 -19.69 -13.10
N ARG A 179 -20.00 -19.32 -13.76
CA ARG A 179 -19.88 -19.37 -15.23
C ARG A 179 -19.68 -20.79 -15.77
N GLY A 180 -19.47 -21.77 -14.90
CA GLY A 180 -19.20 -23.15 -15.29
C GLY A 180 -17.77 -23.36 -15.81
N ASP A 181 -16.81 -22.52 -15.40
CA ASP A 181 -15.40 -22.63 -15.76
C ASP A 181 -14.55 -23.07 -14.54
N PRO A 182 -14.57 -24.37 -14.17
CA PRO A 182 -13.86 -24.86 -13.00
C PRO A 182 -12.34 -24.76 -13.15
N ALA A 183 -11.81 -24.85 -14.38
CA ALA A 183 -10.39 -24.71 -14.63
C ALA A 183 -9.92 -23.30 -14.28
N ARG A 184 -10.66 -22.27 -14.70
CA ARG A 184 -10.37 -20.88 -14.36
C ARG A 184 -10.61 -20.59 -12.88
N CYS A 185 -11.66 -21.17 -12.30
CA CYS A 185 -11.96 -21.09 -10.86
C CYS A 185 -10.76 -21.52 -10.00
N VAL A 186 -10.22 -22.72 -10.26
CA VAL A 186 -9.03 -23.22 -9.55
C VAL A 186 -7.80 -22.37 -9.84
N ALA A 187 -7.61 -21.96 -11.10
CA ALA A 187 -6.43 -21.20 -11.51
C ALA A 187 -6.32 -19.85 -10.76
N VAL A 188 -7.44 -19.14 -10.60
CA VAL A 188 -7.48 -17.84 -9.89
C VAL A 188 -7.08 -17.95 -8.43
N LEU A 189 -7.40 -19.06 -7.75
CA LEU A 189 -7.06 -19.28 -6.33
C LEU A 189 -5.65 -19.82 -6.11
N SER A 190 -4.99 -20.30 -7.16
CA SER A 190 -3.83 -21.19 -7.05
C SER A 190 -2.62 -20.60 -6.32
N ASP A 191 -2.48 -19.27 -6.31
CA ASP A 191 -1.38 -18.53 -5.70
C ASP A 191 -1.77 -17.77 -4.41
N THR A 192 -3.03 -17.87 -3.98
CA THR A 192 -3.49 -17.28 -2.71
C THR A 192 -2.71 -17.86 -1.53
N VAL A 193 -2.59 -17.11 -0.44
CA VAL A 193 -1.91 -17.57 0.79
C VAL A 193 -2.57 -18.84 1.32
N ALA A 194 -3.90 -18.91 1.29
CA ALA A 194 -4.64 -20.06 1.81
C ALA A 194 -4.38 -21.35 1.01
N VAL A 195 -4.40 -21.28 -0.32
CA VAL A 195 -4.16 -22.47 -1.15
C VAL A 195 -2.71 -22.93 -1.07
N ARG A 196 -1.75 -22.01 -1.00
CA ARG A 196 -0.33 -22.36 -0.76
C ARG A 196 -0.16 -23.07 0.58
N ALA A 197 -0.71 -22.50 1.65
CA ALA A 197 -0.63 -23.10 2.98
C ALA A 197 -1.29 -24.49 3.05
N GLN A 198 -2.44 -24.69 2.38
CA GLN A 198 -3.09 -26.00 2.31
C GLN A 198 -2.19 -27.05 1.63
N ARG A 199 -1.51 -26.68 0.53
CA ARG A 199 -0.56 -27.58 -0.17
C ARG A 199 0.67 -27.90 0.66
N GLU A 200 1.12 -26.93 1.44
CA GLU A 200 2.27 -27.06 2.33
C GLU A 200 1.91 -27.68 3.69
N HIS A 201 0.64 -28.03 3.91
CA HIS A 201 0.13 -28.53 5.19
C HIS A 201 0.50 -27.62 6.38
N SER A 202 0.46 -26.31 6.15
CA SER A 202 0.84 -25.31 7.15
C SER A 202 -0.33 -24.94 8.05
N ASP A 203 -0.13 -25.07 9.36
CA ASP A 203 -1.06 -24.55 10.36
C ASP A 203 -1.15 -23.02 10.29
N SER A 204 -2.32 -22.48 10.62
CA SER A 204 -2.57 -21.02 10.64
C SER A 204 -2.14 -20.30 9.36
N PHE A 205 -2.31 -20.97 8.21
CA PHE A 205 -1.90 -20.48 6.89
C PHE A 205 -0.39 -20.21 6.72
N GLY A 206 0.46 -20.72 7.62
CA GLY A 206 1.89 -20.38 7.65
C GLY A 206 2.17 -18.93 8.07
N LEU A 207 1.19 -18.26 8.68
CA LEU A 207 1.26 -16.85 9.07
C LEU A 207 1.54 -16.68 10.56
N PRO A 208 2.19 -15.58 10.98
CA PRO A 208 2.26 -15.19 12.38
C PRO A 208 0.86 -15.01 13.01
N PRO A 209 0.69 -15.16 14.33
CA PRO A 209 -0.62 -15.18 14.98
C PRO A 209 -1.57 -14.04 14.60
N CYS A 210 -1.11 -12.79 14.62
CA CYS A 210 -2.00 -11.68 14.28
C CYS A 210 -2.36 -11.63 12.79
N ASP A 211 -1.42 -11.99 11.90
CA ASP A 211 -1.69 -12.05 10.46
C ASP A 211 -2.67 -13.19 10.16
N ALA A 212 -2.50 -14.35 10.83
CA ALA A 212 -3.39 -15.50 10.73
C ALA A 212 -4.81 -15.16 11.18
N ASP A 213 -4.96 -14.47 12.32
CA ASP A 213 -6.27 -14.09 12.84
C ASP A 213 -7.00 -13.11 11.91
N ASN A 214 -6.29 -12.10 11.39
CA ASN A 214 -6.88 -11.15 10.43
C ASN A 214 -7.20 -11.81 9.07
N TYR A 215 -6.41 -12.79 8.65
CA TYR A 215 -6.60 -13.49 7.38
C TYR A 215 -7.65 -14.61 7.45
N ARG A 216 -7.92 -15.15 8.64
CA ARG A 216 -8.75 -16.35 8.86
C ARG A 216 -10.03 -16.37 8.05
N SER A 217 -10.84 -15.31 8.13
CA SER A 217 -12.11 -15.24 7.39
C SER A 217 -11.92 -15.28 5.87
N THR A 218 -10.88 -14.61 5.34
CA THR A 218 -10.57 -14.61 3.91
C THR A 218 -10.04 -15.99 3.49
N GLY A 219 -9.13 -16.56 4.28
CA GLY A 219 -8.53 -17.86 4.01
C GLY A 219 -9.54 -19.01 4.02
N ASP A 220 -10.42 -19.05 5.03
CA ASP A 220 -11.48 -20.06 5.13
C ASP A 220 -12.44 -19.98 3.93
N ALA A 221 -12.82 -18.76 3.52
CA ALA A 221 -13.65 -18.55 2.34
C ALA A 221 -12.97 -19.02 1.04
N ILE A 222 -11.66 -18.78 0.89
CA ILE A 222 -10.89 -19.26 -0.26
C ILE A 222 -10.83 -20.79 -0.29
N LEU A 223 -10.58 -21.45 0.84
CA LEU A 223 -10.54 -22.91 0.90
C LEU A 223 -11.91 -23.53 0.62
N HIS A 224 -12.99 -22.91 1.10
CA HIS A 224 -14.34 -23.29 0.77
C HIS A 224 -14.61 -23.17 -0.74
N ASN A 225 -14.27 -22.02 -1.33
CA ASN A 225 -14.46 -21.77 -2.76
C ASN A 225 -13.59 -22.70 -3.62
N LEU A 226 -12.37 -23.04 -3.19
CA LEU A 226 -11.55 -24.03 -3.87
C LEU A 226 -12.24 -25.41 -3.93
N ALA A 227 -12.84 -25.86 -2.84
CA ALA A 227 -13.59 -27.12 -2.82
C ALA A 227 -14.81 -27.09 -3.75
N LEU A 228 -15.49 -25.94 -3.86
CA LEU A 228 -16.55 -25.72 -4.85
C LEU A 228 -15.99 -25.80 -6.28
N CYS A 229 -14.88 -25.12 -6.58
CA CYS A 229 -14.22 -25.13 -7.89
C CYS A 229 -13.82 -26.55 -8.35
N GLN A 230 -13.47 -27.42 -7.42
CA GLN A 230 -13.05 -28.81 -7.69
C GLN A 230 -14.24 -29.77 -7.89
N THR A 231 -15.45 -29.33 -7.55
CA THR A 231 -16.68 -30.10 -7.73
C THR A 231 -17.38 -29.65 -9.02
N PRO A 232 -18.02 -30.54 -9.79
CA PRO A 232 -18.85 -30.13 -10.93
C PRO A 232 -19.91 -29.12 -10.49
N ALA A 233 -20.02 -27.99 -11.20
CA ALA A 233 -21.03 -26.97 -10.89
C ALA A 233 -22.44 -27.58 -10.93
N LYS A 234 -23.22 -27.40 -9.85
CA LYS A 234 -24.63 -27.80 -9.84
C LYS A 234 -25.38 -26.88 -10.80
N ARG A 235 -25.91 -27.45 -11.88
CA ARG A 235 -26.76 -26.74 -12.86
C ARG A 235 -28.07 -26.29 -12.24
#